data_AF-A0A9Q4DHM1-F1
#
_entry.id   AF-A0A9Q4DHM1-F1
#
_cell.length_a   1.000
_cell.length_b   1.000
_cell.length_c   1.000
_cell.angle_alpha   90.00
_cell.angle_beta   90.00
_cell.angle_gamma   90.00
#
_symmetry.space_group_name_H-M   'P 1'
#
loop_
_entity.id
_entity.type
_entity.pdbx_description
1 polymer ?
#
loop_
_entity_poly.entity_id
_entity_poly.type
_entity_poly.pdbx_seq_one_letter_code
_entity_poly.pdbx_strand_id
1 'polypeptide(L)'
;MRLLSTILLSLVLTYCSFGGFQPPKPYYIWGYKYKKFEKSYDYYVFRDKEMRACGMDPVLGESVELKVNLCLEKKGWYLEQGPVCEEKYVWNEPECIKWRAKYSKPNVQPWG
;
A
#
# COMPACT_ATOMS: atom_id res chain seq x y z
N MET A 1 26.21 -40.38 14.78
CA MET A 1 24.99 -40.18 13.96
C MET A 1 23.88 -39.47 14.73
N ARG A 2 23.42 -39.94 15.91
CA ARG A 2 22.35 -39.27 16.70
C ARG A 2 22.63 -37.79 17.01
N LEU A 3 23.84 -37.44 17.46
CA LEU A 3 24.21 -36.06 17.81
C LEU A 3 24.25 -35.11 16.60
N LEU A 4 24.74 -35.59 15.46
CA LEU A 4 24.81 -34.80 14.22
C LEU A 4 23.41 -34.53 13.64
N SER A 5 22.51 -35.51 13.70
CA SER A 5 21.12 -35.33 13.27
C SER A 5 20.36 -34.35 14.16
N THR A 6 20.59 -34.36 15.49
CA THR A 6 19.97 -33.38 16.40
C THR A 6 20.48 -31.96 16.17
N ILE A 7 21.77 -31.77 15.88
CA ILE A 7 22.36 -30.45 15.61
C ILE A 7 21.84 -29.88 14.28
N LEU A 8 21.74 -30.70 13.23
CA LEU A 8 21.18 -30.27 11.95
C LEU A 8 19.70 -29.84 12.09
N LEU A 9 18.91 -30.61 12.85
CA LEU A 9 17.49 -30.30 13.07
C LEU A 9 17.30 -29.01 13.86
N SER A 10 18.14 -28.76 14.88
CA SER A 10 18.10 -27.50 15.64
C SER A 10 18.49 -26.28 14.80
N LEU A 11 19.47 -26.43 13.89
CA LEU A 11 19.88 -25.34 13.00
C LEU A 11 18.73 -24.96 12.05
N VAL A 12 18.10 -25.92 11.39
CA VAL A 12 16.96 -25.67 10.48
C VAL A 12 15.80 -24.95 11.18
N LEU A 13 15.47 -25.36 12.41
CA LEU A 13 14.43 -24.70 13.20
C LEU A 13 14.79 -23.25 13.55
N THR A 14 16.06 -22.98 13.90
CA THR A 14 16.50 -21.60 14.18
C THR A 14 16.52 -20.71 12.93
N TYR A 15 16.86 -21.23 11.76
CA TYR A 15 16.86 -20.45 10.51
C TYR A 15 15.45 -20.01 10.08
N CYS A 16 14.42 -20.83 10.32
CA CYS A 16 13.03 -20.43 10.05
C CYS A 16 12.49 -19.39 11.05
N SER A 17 12.99 -19.37 12.29
CA SER A 17 12.51 -18.44 13.33
C SER A 17 13.16 -17.06 13.30
N PHE A 18 14.25 -16.87 12.55
CA PHE A 18 15.04 -15.63 12.56
C PHE A 18 14.62 -14.55 11.56
N GLY A 19 13.38 -14.59 11.04
CA GLY A 19 12.73 -13.43 10.40
C GLY A 19 13.50 -12.76 9.25
N GLY A 20 14.43 -13.48 8.61
CA GLY A 20 15.42 -12.91 7.69
C GLY A 20 14.83 -12.32 6.40
N PHE A 21 13.58 -12.64 6.09
CA PHE A 21 12.85 -12.04 4.98
C PHE A 21 11.91 -10.96 5.52
N GLN A 22 12.38 -9.72 5.52
CA GLN A 22 11.50 -8.57 5.66
C GLN A 22 10.90 -8.27 4.29
N PRO A 23 9.56 -8.13 4.18
CA PRO A 23 8.96 -7.70 2.93
C PRO A 23 9.50 -6.31 2.55
N PRO A 24 9.59 -6.00 1.25
CA PRO A 24 9.90 -4.64 0.82
C PRO A 24 8.90 -3.67 1.45
N LYS A 25 9.36 -2.46 1.75
CA LYS A 25 8.45 -1.40 2.21
C LYS A 25 7.35 -1.21 1.15
N PRO A 26 6.09 -1.02 1.56
CA PRO A 26 5.03 -0.73 0.62
C PRO A 26 5.37 0.57 -0.11
N TYR A 27 5.16 0.55 -1.43
CA TYR A 27 5.26 1.71 -2.29
C TYR A 27 4.18 2.74 -1.98
N TYR A 28 2.93 2.33 -1.77
CA TYR A 28 1.83 3.22 -1.36
C TYR A 28 1.58 3.17 0.14
N ILE A 29 1.42 4.35 0.73
CA ILE A 29 1.10 4.50 2.14
C ILE A 29 -0.21 5.28 2.22
N TRP A 30 -1.28 4.56 2.56
CA TRP A 30 -2.62 5.12 2.65
C TRP A 30 -2.92 5.62 4.07
N GLY A 31 -3.15 6.92 4.18
CA GLY A 31 -3.66 7.58 5.38
C GLY A 31 -5.18 7.82 5.33
N TYR A 32 -5.80 7.89 6.51
CA TYR A 32 -7.21 8.29 6.64
C TYR A 32 -7.35 9.31 7.77
N LYS A 33 -7.75 10.54 7.44
CA LYS A 33 -7.77 11.67 8.40
C LYS A 33 -9.11 11.90 9.08
N TYR A 34 -10.21 11.44 8.48
CA TYR A 34 -11.56 11.82 8.90
C TYR A 34 -12.10 11.04 10.10
N LYS A 35 -11.38 10.01 10.56
CA LYS A 35 -11.79 9.20 11.71
C LYS A 35 -10.58 8.94 12.60
N LYS A 36 -10.75 9.24 13.88
CA LYS A 36 -9.78 8.85 14.92
C LYS A 36 -10.14 7.44 15.40
N PHE A 37 -9.15 6.56 15.45
CA PHE A 37 -9.31 5.20 15.94
C PHE A 37 -8.63 5.10 17.29
N GLU A 38 -9.35 4.59 18.29
CA GLU A 38 -8.80 4.38 19.63
C GLU A 38 -7.87 3.15 19.65
N LYS A 39 -8.25 2.12 18.89
CA LYS A 39 -7.50 0.87 18.75
C LYS A 39 -7.02 0.71 17.32
N SER A 40 -5.79 0.24 17.17
CA SER A 40 -5.22 -0.10 15.86
C SER A 40 -6.04 -1.17 15.13
N TYR A 41 -6.60 -2.13 15.87
CA TYR A 41 -7.48 -3.17 15.31
C TYR A 41 -8.66 -2.57 14.53
N ASP A 42 -9.34 -1.57 15.11
CA ASP A 42 -10.51 -0.95 14.47
C ASP A 42 -10.13 -0.18 13.20
N TYR A 43 -8.92 0.39 13.16
CA TYR A 43 -8.35 1.00 11.95
C TYR A 43 -8.13 -0.05 10.86
N TYR A 44 -7.55 -1.20 11.19
CA TYR A 44 -7.29 -2.25 10.20
C TYR A 44 -8.58 -2.90 9.68
N VAL A 45 -9.59 -3.12 10.53
CA VAL A 45 -10.91 -3.61 10.10
C VAL A 45 -11.60 -2.61 9.18
N PHE A 46 -11.53 -1.32 9.51
CA PHE A 46 -12.05 -0.27 8.64
C PHE A 46 -11.32 -0.21 7.30
N ARG A 47 -9.98 -0.25 7.32
CA ARG A 47 -9.14 -0.27 6.12
C ARG A 47 -9.45 -1.46 5.23
N ASP A 48 -9.52 -2.67 5.78
CA ASP A 48 -9.82 -3.90 5.04
C ASP A 48 -11.15 -3.78 4.30
N LYS A 49 -12.20 -3.32 5.00
CA LYS A 49 -13.52 -3.12 4.40
C LYS A 49 -13.51 -2.10 3.27
N GLU A 50 -12.86 -0.95 3.47
CA GLU A 50 -12.82 0.12 2.48
C GLU A 50 -12.01 -0.27 1.22
N MET A 51 -10.86 -0.92 1.42
CA MET A 51 -10.02 -1.42 0.33
C MET A 51 -10.77 -2.47 -0.50
N ARG A 52 -11.39 -3.47 0.13
CA ARG A 52 -12.19 -4.49 -0.57
C ARG A 52 -13.36 -3.88 -1.33
N ALA A 53 -14.03 -2.87 -0.76
CA ALA A 53 -15.13 -2.18 -1.43
C ALA A 53 -14.69 -1.47 -2.72
N CYS A 54 -13.42 -1.07 -2.82
CA CYS A 54 -12.81 -0.50 -4.02
C CYS A 54 -12.13 -1.51 -4.94
N GLY A 55 -12.11 -2.81 -4.58
CA GLY A 55 -11.38 -3.84 -5.32
C GLY A 55 -9.88 -3.87 -5.05
N MET A 56 -9.39 -3.20 -4.01
CA MET A 56 -7.99 -3.27 -3.59
C MET A 56 -7.78 -4.47 -2.66
N ASP A 57 -6.67 -5.19 -2.85
CA ASP A 57 -6.22 -6.21 -1.89
C ASP A 57 -5.72 -5.50 -0.61
N PRO A 58 -6.34 -5.72 0.55
CA PRO A 58 -5.95 -5.06 1.79
C PRO A 58 -4.64 -5.56 2.41
N VAL A 59 -4.12 -6.69 1.93
CA VAL A 59 -2.81 -7.23 2.31
C VAL A 59 -1.70 -6.49 1.56
N LEU A 60 -1.85 -6.33 0.24
CA LEU A 60 -0.91 -5.56 -0.57
C LEU A 60 -1.03 -4.06 -0.28
N GLY A 61 -2.27 -3.55 -0.16
CA GLY A 61 -2.56 -2.13 0.04
C GLY A 61 -2.27 -1.26 -1.18
N GLU A 62 -2.13 -1.88 -2.36
CA GLU A 62 -1.66 -1.23 -3.58
C GLU A 62 -2.43 -1.72 -4.81
N SER A 63 -2.56 -0.85 -5.80
CA SER A 63 -3.10 -1.20 -7.11
C SER A 63 -2.46 -0.34 -8.20
N VAL A 64 -2.18 -0.94 -9.35
CA VAL A 64 -1.78 -0.22 -10.57
C VAL A 64 -2.99 0.35 -11.32
N GLU A 65 -4.20 -0.09 -10.96
CA GLU A 65 -5.42 0.36 -11.61
C GLU A 65 -5.87 1.72 -11.06
N LEU A 66 -5.90 2.72 -11.94
CA LEU A 66 -6.34 4.08 -11.58
C LEU A 66 -7.72 4.09 -10.89
N LYS A 67 -8.67 3.30 -11.40
CA LYS A 67 -10.04 3.23 -10.87
C LYS A 67 -10.08 2.80 -9.41
N VAL A 68 -9.24 1.84 -9.02
CA VAL A 68 -9.15 1.32 -7.66
C VAL A 68 -8.60 2.40 -6.72
N ASN A 69 -7.51 3.07 -7.11
CA ASN A 69 -6.88 4.12 -6.31
C ASN A 69 -7.79 5.36 -6.18
N LEU A 70 -8.43 5.80 -7.27
CA LEU A 70 -9.37 6.92 -7.25
C LEU A 70 -10.63 6.60 -6.41
N CYS A 71 -11.05 5.34 -6.33
CA CYS A 71 -12.15 4.95 -5.45
C CYS A 71 -11.82 5.21 -3.98
N LEU A 72 -10.61 4.84 -3.54
CA LEU A 72 -10.14 5.11 -2.19
C LEU A 72 -9.98 6.60 -1.92
N GLU A 73 -9.38 7.34 -2.86
CA GLU A 73 -9.21 8.79 -2.72
C GLU A 73 -10.57 9.51 -2.56
N LYS A 74 -11.58 9.12 -3.34
CA LYS A 74 -12.96 9.64 -3.23
C LYS A 74 -13.62 9.32 -1.88
N LYS A 75 -13.23 8.22 -1.22
CA LYS A 75 -13.69 7.86 0.13
C LYS A 75 -12.97 8.64 1.23
N GLY A 76 -12.00 9.48 0.88
CA GLY A 76 -11.26 10.33 1.82
C GLY A 76 -9.96 9.71 2.34
N TRP A 77 -9.52 8.61 1.72
CA TRP A 77 -8.14 8.15 1.89
C TRP A 77 -7.19 9.05 1.12
N TYR A 78 -5.96 9.20 1.59
CA TYR A 78 -4.93 9.95 0.89
C TYR A 78 -3.63 9.15 0.87
N LEU A 79 -2.87 9.28 -0.21
CA LEU A 79 -1.52 8.77 -0.28
C LEU A 79 -0.57 9.78 0.36
N GLU A 80 0.36 9.31 1.19
CA GLU A 80 1.39 10.18 1.77
C GLU A 80 2.33 10.77 0.71
N GLN A 81 2.46 10.09 -0.43
CA GLN A 81 3.30 10.48 -1.56
C GLN A 81 2.69 11.62 -2.41
N GLY A 82 1.39 11.89 -2.28
CA GLY A 82 0.68 12.87 -3.09
C GLY A 82 -0.58 12.32 -3.78
N PRO A 83 -1.32 13.14 -4.54
CA PRO A 83 -2.54 12.72 -5.24
C PRO A 83 -2.31 11.51 -6.15
N VAL A 84 -3.31 10.63 -6.31
CA VAL A 84 -3.18 9.43 -7.17
C VAL A 84 -2.79 9.81 -8.60
N CYS A 85 -3.33 10.90 -9.12
CA CYS A 85 -3.03 11.38 -10.47
C CYS A 85 -1.65 12.02 -10.65
N GLU A 86 -0.87 12.12 -9.58
CA GLU A 86 0.52 12.54 -9.56
C GLU A 86 1.46 11.35 -9.31
N GLU A 87 1.01 10.15 -9.65
CA GLU A 87 1.82 8.94 -9.59
C GLU A 87 2.30 8.56 -11.01
N LYS A 88 3.51 7.97 -11.09
CA LYS A 88 4.23 7.65 -12.32
C LYS A 88 3.48 6.72 -13.27
N TYR A 89 2.87 5.65 -12.77
CA TYR A 89 2.20 4.61 -13.56
C TYR A 89 0.88 5.08 -14.17
N VAL A 90 0.19 6.03 -13.52
CA VAL A 90 -1.09 6.58 -14.00
C VAL A 90 -0.96 7.99 -14.57
N TRP A 91 0.27 8.51 -14.70
CA TRP A 91 0.52 9.88 -15.14
C TRP A 91 -0.14 10.17 -16.49
N ASN A 92 -0.03 9.25 -17.45
CA ASN A 92 -0.52 9.44 -18.81
C ASN A 92 -2.00 9.06 -18.99
N GLU A 93 -2.69 8.67 -17.91
CA GLU A 93 -4.12 8.37 -17.98
C GLU A 93 -4.93 9.65 -18.30
N PRO A 94 -5.90 9.59 -19.22
CA PRO A 94 -6.63 10.77 -19.67
C PRO A 94 -7.44 11.42 -18.54
N GLU A 95 -7.93 10.63 -17.58
CA GLU A 95 -8.61 11.14 -16.39
C GLU A 95 -7.65 11.98 -15.52
N CYS A 96 -6.41 11.53 -15.36
CA CYS A 96 -5.41 12.22 -14.57
C CYS A 96 -4.84 13.44 -15.26
N ILE A 97 -4.69 13.43 -16.59
CA ILE A 97 -4.34 14.62 -17.36
C ILE A 97 -5.41 15.71 -17.16
N LYS A 98 -6.70 15.35 -17.26
CA LYS A 98 -7.81 16.29 -17.04
C LYS A 98 -7.85 16.80 -15.60
N TRP A 99 -7.62 15.92 -14.62
CA TRP A 99 -7.57 16.31 -13.21
C TRP A 99 -6.41 17.28 -12.94
N ARG A 100 -5.20 16.97 -13.43
CA ARG A 100 -4.03 17.84 -13.22
C ARG A 100 -4.18 19.17 -13.92
N ALA A 101 -4.79 19.23 -15.10
CA ALA A 101 -5.08 20.49 -15.78
C ALA A 101 -6.00 21.42 -14.97
N LYS A 102 -6.84 20.87 -14.09
CA LYS A 102 -7.79 21.63 -13.26
C LYS A 102 -7.25 21.94 -11.86
N TYR A 103 -6.54 20.99 -11.24
CA TYR A 103 -6.21 21.04 -9.82
C TYR A 103 -4.71 21.12 -9.52
N SER A 104 -3.85 20.88 -10.51
CA SER A 104 -2.39 20.83 -10.31
C SER A 104 -1.65 21.48 -11.50
N LYS A 105 -0.36 21.12 -11.68
CA LYS A 105 0.50 21.54 -12.80
C LYS A 105 0.56 20.39 -13.81
N PRO A 106 -0.07 20.50 -15.00
CA PRO A 106 -0.19 19.37 -15.92
C PRO A 106 1.15 18.83 -16.46
N ASN A 107 2.18 19.66 -16.49
CA ASN A 107 3.46 19.38 -17.17
C ASN A 107 4.66 19.30 -16.23
N VAL A 108 4.44 19.29 -14.90
CA VAL A 108 5.54 19.21 -13.92
C VAL A 108 5.42 17.89 -13.18
N GLN A 109 6.34 16.97 -13.45
CA GLN A 109 6.40 15.69 -12.74
C GLN A 109 6.97 15.91 -11.33
N PRO A 110 6.27 15.49 -10.26
CA PRO A 110 6.73 15.70 -8.89
C PRO A 110 7.88 14.77 -8.45
N TRP A 111 8.20 13.75 -9.25
CA TRP A 111 9.22 12.74 -8.92
C TRP A 111 10.60 12.98 -9.56
N GLY A 112 10.79 14.08 -10.30
CA GLY A 112 12.07 14.44 -10.93
C GLY A 112 12.22 13.97 -12.36
#